data_AF-A0A7Y3HAF6-F1
#
_entry.id   AF-A0A7Y3HAF6-F1
#
_cell.length_a   1.000
_cell.length_b   1.000
_cell.length_c   1.000
_cell.angle_alpha   90.00
_cell.angle_beta   90.00
_cell.angle_gamma   90.00
#
_symmetry.space_group_name_H-M   'P 1'
#
loop_
_entity.id
_entity.type
_entity.pdbx_description
1 polymer ?
#
loop_
_entity_poly.entity_id
_entity_poly.type
_entity_poly.pdbx_seq_one_letter_code
_entity_poly.pdbx_strand_id
1 'polypeptide(L)'
;MELSILQLWLPVVVGTILAWIASGLIHMVIKYHNSDYQQLENEGAILDALRAGQQKLGLHQFPYCGDMKNMQDEAVQSKFNKGPVGLMVLVPNGMPPMGKLMAQQISHFLFGSILIAYCAT
;
A
#
# COMPACT_ATOMS: atom_id res chain seq x y z
N MET A 1 6.34 -41.54 -3.17
CA MET A 1 7.62 -40.81 -3.12
C MET A 1 7.27 -39.40 -2.73
N GLU A 2 7.46 -39.06 -1.46
CA GLU A 2 7.24 -37.69 -0.97
C GLU A 2 8.40 -36.81 -1.44
N LEU A 3 8.08 -35.65 -1.99
CA LEU A 3 9.10 -34.68 -2.38
C LEU A 3 9.44 -33.85 -1.15
N SER A 4 10.72 -33.68 -0.83
CA SER A 4 11.12 -32.72 0.20
C SER A 4 11.18 -31.31 -0.37
N ILE A 5 10.98 -30.29 0.47
CA ILE A 5 11.19 -28.88 0.09
C ILE A 5 12.59 -28.68 -0.50
N LEU A 6 13.60 -29.36 0.04
CA LEU A 6 14.96 -29.27 -0.47
C LEU A 6 15.09 -29.79 -1.89
N GLN A 7 14.31 -30.78 -2.32
CA GLN A 7 14.30 -31.24 -3.71
C GLN A 7 13.62 -30.24 -4.65
N LEU A 8 12.77 -29.35 -4.12
CA LEU A 8 12.08 -28.29 -4.84
C LEU A 8 12.81 -26.93 -4.80
N TRP A 9 14.08 -26.89 -4.35
CA TRP A 9 14.84 -25.63 -4.24
C TRP A 9 14.93 -24.87 -5.58
N LEU A 10 15.16 -25.58 -6.68
CA LEU A 10 15.28 -24.98 -8.01
C LEU A 10 13.96 -24.35 -8.48
N PRO A 11 12.81 -25.06 -8.51
CA PRO A 11 11.55 -24.44 -8.87
C PRO A 11 11.15 -23.30 -7.93
N VAL A 12 11.48 -23.36 -6.63
CA VAL A 12 11.26 -22.24 -5.69
C VAL A 12 12.05 -21.00 -6.10
N VAL A 13 13.36 -21.13 -6.36
CA VAL A 13 14.22 -20.02 -6.75
C VAL A 13 13.78 -19.43 -8.09
N VAL A 14 13.54 -20.30 -9.09
CA VAL A 14 13.11 -19.87 -10.43
C VAL A 14 11.74 -19.17 -10.36
N GLY A 15 10.77 -19.74 -9.65
CA GLY A 15 9.45 -19.15 -9.46
C GLY A 15 9.52 -17.78 -8.78
N THR A 16 10.36 -17.66 -7.75
CA THR A 16 10.59 -16.38 -7.05
C THR A 16 11.09 -15.29 -8.00
N ILE A 17 12.13 -15.59 -8.80
CA ILE A 17 12.73 -14.61 -9.71
C ILE A 17 11.75 -14.24 -10.82
N LEU A 18 11.06 -15.22 -11.42
CA LEU A 18 10.08 -14.94 -12.47
C LEU A 18 8.91 -14.09 -11.97
N ALA A 19 8.37 -14.40 -10.78
CA ALA A 19 7.30 -13.62 -10.17
C ALA A 19 7.75 -12.20 -9.82
N TRP A 20 8.98 -12.05 -9.32
CA TRP A 20 9.55 -10.74 -9.02
C TRP A 20 9.76 -9.89 -10.28
N ILE A 21 10.26 -10.47 -11.37
CA ILE A 21 10.38 -9.78 -12.67
C ILE A 21 8.99 -9.40 -13.20
N ALA A 22 8.03 -10.33 -13.20
CA ALA A 22 6.67 -10.07 -13.65
C ALA A 22 6.02 -8.92 -12.84
N SER A 23 6.22 -8.91 -11.53
CA SER A 23 5.78 -7.83 -10.64
C SER A 23 6.40 -6.48 -11.03
N GLY A 24 7.70 -6.45 -11.32
CA GLY A 24 8.39 -5.26 -11.81
C GLY A 24 7.82 -4.74 -13.12
N LEU A 25 7.54 -5.63 -14.09
CA LEU A 25 6.91 -5.25 -15.36
C LEU A 25 5.52 -4.65 -15.14
N ILE A 26 4.72 -5.24 -14.26
CA ILE A 26 3.37 -4.73 -13.95
C ILE A 26 3.42 -3.32 -13.34
N HIS A 27 4.32 -3.07 -12.40
CA HIS A 27 4.37 -1.78 -11.70
C HIS A 27 5.12 -0.70 -12.49
N MET A 28 6.20 -1.06 -13.20
CA MET A 28 7.08 -0.08 -13.85
C MET A 28 6.73 0.16 -15.33
N VAL A 29 6.27 -0.88 -16.04
CA VAL A 29 5.97 -0.81 -17.48
C VAL A 29 4.49 -0.63 -17.71
N ILE A 30 3.67 -1.54 -17.20
CA ILE A 30 2.21 -1.51 -17.37
C ILE A 30 1.59 -0.37 -16.55
N LYS A 31 2.17 -0.06 -15.38
CA LYS A 31 1.76 1.05 -14.51
C LYS A 31 0.28 0.96 -14.13
N TYR A 32 -0.19 -0.24 -13.81
CA TYR A 32 -1.61 -0.54 -13.60
C TYR A 32 -2.31 0.37 -12.57
N HIS A 33 -1.58 0.89 -11.58
CA HIS A 33 -2.10 1.78 -10.54
C HIS A 33 -1.87 3.28 -10.79
N ASN A 34 -1.26 3.68 -11.91
CA ASN A 34 -0.94 5.10 -12.11
C ASN A 34 -2.19 6.00 -12.16
N SER A 35 -3.33 5.47 -12.63
CA SER A 35 -4.60 6.19 -12.64
C SER A 35 -5.19 6.43 -11.25
N ASP A 36 -4.75 5.66 -10.26
CA ASP A 36 -5.27 5.71 -8.89
C ASP A 36 -4.67 6.88 -8.10
N TYR A 37 -3.56 7.43 -8.60
CA TYR A 37 -2.88 8.57 -8.01
C TYR A 37 -3.23 9.85 -8.78
N GLN A 38 -3.75 10.83 -8.07
CA GLN A 38 -4.00 12.15 -8.60
C GLN A 38 -3.17 13.17 -7.84
N GLN A 39 -2.58 14.13 -8.57
CA GLN A 39 -1.95 15.27 -7.94
C GLN A 39 -3.04 16.12 -7.25
N LEU A 40 -2.75 16.59 -6.05
CA LEU A 40 -3.63 17.52 -5.36
C LEU A 40 -3.63 18.87 -6.08
N GLU A 41 -4.82 19.40 -6.38
CA GLU A 41 -4.96 20.79 -6.80
C GLU A 41 -4.44 21.71 -5.69
N ASN A 42 -3.60 22.69 -6.03
CA ASN A 42 -2.96 23.58 -5.05
C ASN A 42 -2.13 22.83 -3.97
N GLU A 43 -1.40 21.79 -4.39
CA GLU A 43 -0.57 20.92 -3.55
C GLU A 43 0.29 21.69 -2.52
N GLY A 44 0.94 22.78 -2.94
CA GLY A 44 1.81 23.57 -2.05
C GLY A 44 1.08 24.08 -0.80
N ALA A 45 -0.09 24.70 -0.96
CA ALA A 45 -0.86 25.24 0.16
C ALA A 45 -1.40 24.12 1.07
N ILE A 46 -1.78 22.98 0.49
CA ILE A 46 -2.26 21.82 1.26
C ILE A 46 -1.11 21.24 2.10
N LEU A 47 0.07 21.05 1.50
CA LEU A 47 1.25 20.54 2.21
C LEU A 47 1.71 21.50 3.32
N ASP A 48 1.62 22.82 3.12
CA ASP A 48 1.91 23.82 4.15
C ASP A 48 0.96 23.69 5.35
N ALA A 49 -0.35 23.58 5.10
CA ALA A 49 -1.34 23.41 6.16
C ALA A 49 -1.14 22.09 6.94
N LEU A 50 -0.82 20.99 6.24
CA LEU A 50 -0.55 19.70 6.87
C LEU A 50 0.71 19.74 7.75
N ARG A 51 1.77 20.40 7.29
CA ARG A 51 3.01 20.61 8.06
C ARG A 51 2.76 21.46 9.30
N ALA A 52 2.02 22.57 9.15
CA ALA A 52 1.66 23.44 10.28
C ALA A 52 0.80 22.70 11.32
N GLY A 53 -0.09 21.81 10.87
CA GLY A 53 -0.95 21.01 11.73
C GLY A 53 -0.28 19.84 12.45
N GLN A 54 1.00 19.53 12.15
CA GLN A 54 1.77 18.45 12.77
C GLN A 54 1.00 17.12 12.87
N GLN A 55 0.30 16.75 11.79
CA GLN A 55 -0.55 15.56 11.76
C GLN A 55 0.27 14.29 12.03
N LYS A 56 -0.32 13.34 12.77
CA LYS A 56 0.32 12.05 13.08
C LYS A 56 0.42 11.18 11.83
N LEU A 57 1.38 10.26 11.78
CA LEU A 57 1.41 9.23 10.74
C LEU A 57 0.19 8.31 10.85
N GLY A 58 -0.28 7.79 9.70
CA GLY A 58 -1.42 6.87 9.64
C GLY A 58 -2.53 7.31 8.69
N LEU A 59 -3.69 6.64 8.80
CA LEU A 59 -4.89 6.89 8.02
C LEU A 59 -5.77 7.94 8.72
N HIS A 60 -5.98 9.07 8.05
CA HIS A 60 -6.86 10.13 8.49
C HIS A 60 -8.09 10.18 7.61
N GLN A 61 -9.27 10.02 8.21
CA GLN A 61 -10.54 10.26 7.54
C GLN A 61 -10.99 11.69 7.83
N PHE A 62 -11.48 12.38 6.81
CA PHE A 62 -12.07 13.71 6.96
C PHE A 62 -13.40 13.82 6.19
N PRO A 63 -14.43 14.46 6.75
CA PRO A 63 -14.54 14.82 8.17
C PRO A 63 -14.45 13.59 9.07
N TYR A 64 -13.78 13.72 10.22
CA TYR A 64 -13.61 12.62 11.16
C TYR A 64 -14.86 12.48 12.04
N CYS A 65 -15.37 11.26 12.18
CA CYS A 65 -16.44 10.91 13.11
C CYS A 65 -16.00 9.71 13.96
N GLY A 66 -15.71 9.94 15.24
CA GLY A 66 -15.17 8.90 16.13
C GLY A 66 -16.20 7.88 16.63
N ASP A 67 -17.49 8.23 16.62
CA ASP A 67 -18.60 7.33 16.95
C ASP A 67 -19.63 7.40 15.83
N MET A 68 -20.00 6.25 15.29
CA MET A 68 -21.00 6.13 14.22
C MET A 68 -22.40 6.59 14.66
N LYS A 69 -22.70 6.58 15.97
CA LYS A 69 -23.98 7.08 16.49
C LYS A 69 -24.19 8.58 16.18
N ASN A 70 -23.11 9.34 16.12
CA ASN A 70 -23.16 10.79 15.87
C ASN A 70 -23.40 11.14 14.39
N MET A 71 -23.44 10.14 13.49
CA MET A 71 -23.75 10.38 12.07
C MET A 71 -25.19 10.87 11.85
N GLN A 72 -26.09 10.67 12.82
CA GLN A 72 -27.44 11.21 12.78
C GLN A 72 -27.50 12.70 13.15
N ASP A 73 -26.43 13.25 13.74
CA ASP A 73 -26.40 14.66 14.13
C ASP A 73 -26.32 15.54 12.89
N GLU A 74 -27.23 16.51 12.79
CA GLU A 74 -27.27 17.46 11.67
C GLU A 74 -25.94 18.21 11.49
N ALA A 75 -25.24 18.48 12.58
CA ALA A 75 -23.92 19.13 12.56
C ALA A 75 -22.83 18.26 11.91
N VAL A 76 -22.89 16.93 12.11
CA VAL A 76 -21.96 15.99 11.47
C VAL A 76 -22.33 15.86 10.00
N GLN A 77 -23.61 15.62 9.69
CA GLN A 77 -24.09 15.53 8.30
C GLN A 77 -23.76 16.79 7.48
N SER A 78 -23.89 17.97 8.09
CA SER A 78 -23.52 19.25 7.45
C SER A 78 -22.04 19.31 7.05
N LYS A 79 -21.12 18.79 7.88
CA LYS A 79 -19.70 18.71 7.52
C LYS A 79 -19.46 17.79 6.32
N PHE A 80 -20.10 16.62 6.31
CA PHE A 80 -19.98 15.67 5.20
C PHE A 80 -20.58 16.24 3.91
N ASN A 81 -21.75 16.87 3.98
CA ASN A 81 -22.42 17.48 2.83
C ASN A 81 -21.63 18.70 2.29
N LYS A 82 -20.97 19.46 3.16
CA LYS A 82 -20.09 20.57 2.75
C LYS A 82 -18.79 20.06 2.10
N GLY A 83 -18.31 18.90 2.53
CA GLY A 83 -17.08 18.29 2.05
C GLY A 83 -15.81 19.09 2.36
N PRO A 84 -14.67 18.69 1.79
CA PRO A 84 -14.47 17.42 1.07
C PRO A 84 -14.57 16.20 1.99
N VAL A 85 -14.93 15.04 1.44
CA VAL A 85 -14.94 13.75 2.15
C VAL A 85 -13.86 12.85 1.57
N GLY A 86 -12.97 12.33 2.41
CA GLY A 86 -11.86 11.54 1.92
C GLY A 86 -11.02 10.87 3.00
N LEU A 87 -10.00 10.19 2.51
CA LEU A 87 -8.99 9.51 3.29
C LEU A 87 -7.62 10.08 2.89
N MET A 88 -6.75 10.28 3.86
CA MET A 88 -5.37 10.70 3.66
C MET A 88 -4.45 9.79 4.46
N VAL A 89 -3.47 9.20 3.79
CA VAL A 89 -2.46 8.36 4.44
C VAL A 89 -1.17 9.15 4.55
N LEU A 90 -0.73 9.40 5.78
CA LEU A 90 0.54 10.05 6.08
C LEU A 90 1.59 8.99 6.43
N VAL A 91 2.68 9.00 5.66
CA VAL A 91 3.83 8.12 5.82
C VAL A 91 5.06 8.90 6.28
N PRO A 92 6.11 8.25 6.83
CA PRO A 92 7.31 8.94 7.26
C PRO A 92 7.92 9.82 6.15
N ASN A 93 8.46 10.97 6.56
CA ASN A 93 9.11 11.90 5.64
C ASN A 93 10.32 11.27 4.94
N GLY A 94 10.51 11.62 3.68
CA GLY A 94 11.66 11.25 2.87
C GLY A 94 11.29 10.49 1.60
N MET A 95 12.32 10.22 0.79
CA MET A 95 12.15 9.39 -0.40
C MET A 95 11.80 7.95 0.00
N PRO A 96 10.96 7.24 -0.77
CA PRO A 96 10.69 5.82 -0.53
C PRO A 96 12.00 5.02 -0.42
N PRO A 97 12.21 4.22 0.65
CA PRO A 97 13.45 3.49 0.87
C PRO A 97 13.54 2.27 -0.06
N MET A 98 13.85 2.52 -1.34
CA MET A 98 13.73 1.53 -2.42
C MET A 98 14.47 0.22 -2.14
N GLY A 99 15.68 0.26 -1.57
CA GLY A 99 16.42 -0.96 -1.24
C GLY A 99 15.69 -1.89 -0.28
N LYS A 100 15.07 -1.31 0.77
CA LYS A 100 14.25 -2.06 1.74
C LYS A 100 13.00 -2.63 1.07
N LEU A 101 12.31 -1.83 0.28
CA LEU A 101 11.08 -2.24 -0.40
C LEU A 101 11.33 -3.36 -1.41
N MET A 102 12.43 -3.30 -2.16
CA MET A 102 12.81 -4.36 -3.10
C MET A 102 13.16 -5.67 -2.37
N ALA A 103 13.87 -5.59 -1.25
CA ALA A 103 14.17 -6.77 -0.42
C ALA A 103 12.89 -7.39 0.17
N GLN A 104 11.92 -6.56 0.60
CA GLN A 104 10.62 -7.04 1.05
C GLN A 104 9.84 -7.73 -0.07
N GLN A 105 9.85 -7.15 -1.28
CA GLN A 105 9.15 -7.70 -2.43
C GLN A 105 9.69 -9.07 -2.85
N ILE A 106 11.01 -9.24 -2.96
CA ILE A 106 11.59 -10.53 -3.30
C ILE A 106 11.35 -11.57 -2.19
N SER A 107 11.39 -11.15 -0.93
CA SER A 107 11.08 -12.00 0.23
C SER A 107 9.63 -12.48 0.21
N HIS A 108 8.69 -11.62 -0.19
CA HIS A 108 7.29 -11.98 -0.35
C HIS A 108 7.11 -13.09 -1.40
N PHE A 109 7.73 -12.95 -2.58
CA PHE A 109 7.66 -13.99 -3.62
C PHE A 109 8.38 -15.28 -3.22
N LEU A 110 9.49 -15.18 -2.50
CA LEU A 110 10.21 -16.35 -1.98
C LEU A 110 9.33 -17.12 -1.00
N PHE A 111 8.73 -16.43 -0.04
CA PHE A 111 7.83 -17.04 0.92
C PHE A 111 6.62 -17.69 0.24
N GLY A 112 5.98 -17.00 -0.70
CA GLY A 112 4.88 -17.57 -1.51
C GLY A 112 5.31 -18.81 -2.30
N SER A 113 6.49 -18.78 -2.92
CA SER A 113 7.03 -19.93 -3.68
C SER A 113 7.32 -21.13 -2.78
N ILE A 114 7.82 -20.90 -1.56
CA ILE A 114 8.02 -21.96 -0.55
C ILE A 114 6.67 -22.57 -0.13
N LEU A 115 5.64 -21.76 0.11
CA LEU A 115 4.30 -22.26 0.45
C LEU A 115 3.69 -23.07 -0.69
N ILE A 116 3.86 -22.64 -1.94
CA ILE A 116 3.43 -23.41 -3.12
C ILE A 116 4.18 -24.74 -3.19
N ALA A 117 5.50 -24.73 -2.97
CA ALA A 117 6.30 -25.95 -2.94
C ALA A 117 5.86 -26.90 -1.82
N TYR A 118 5.52 -26.37 -0.64
CA TYR A 118 4.98 -27.16 0.48
C TYR A 118 3.66 -27.86 0.14
N CYS A 119 2.82 -27.29 -0.72
CA CYS A 119 1.62 -28.00 -1.19
C CYS A 119 1.93 -29.18 -2.13
N ALA A 120 3.16 -29.28 -2.64
CA ALA A 120 3.61 -30.33 -3.55
C ALA A 120 4.54 -31.36 -2.87
N THR A 121 4.84 -31.19 -1.59
CA THR A 121 5.57 -32.16 -0.76
C THR A 121 4.63 -33.16 -0.13
#